data_AF-A0A8H8N4I2-F1
#
_entry.id   AF-A0A8H8N4I2-F1
#
_cell.length_a   1.000
_cell.length_b   1.000
_cell.length_c   1.000
_cell.angle_alpha   90.00
_cell.angle_beta   90.00
_cell.angle_gamma   90.00
#
_symmetry.space_group_name_H-M   'P 1'
#
loop_
_entity.id
_entity.type
_entity.pdbx_description
1 polymer ?
#
loop_
_entity_poly.entity_id
_entity_poly.type
_entity_poly.pdbx_seq_one_letter_code
_entity_poly.pdbx_strand_id
1 'polypeptide(L)'
;MNIATSATSTPQAQAQDTERINGIPVSFFLNFQALQTILKHIKAPGAMLFSIEAYRNNLKRLKLSLYYLDRTTNPPSKKIAVEGSEGPFAFPIIEPGFEDTYGVAVLVKRYSVAPVMPRKAIAAMLMVDFWNPLYSARREKLMQYLPETASFNPATSSYDLLDQFIANVNASSSSHDQESPEYEILQLLNTPDSEWNQKFTDRINAYLDRVVARLNNPEDHGQAAIDEYMVLAEGRRRLYRGREDSKPDGSGLNEFMLTLPSAASPDPFPITKMTETGDVVVMPEDEIVFLETRGGMRAKRAMRVCPAHLHGSRAGLCL
;
A
#
# COMPACT_ATOMS: atom_id res chain seq x y z
N MET A 1 -8.01 1.82 5.42
CA MET A 1 -6.64 1.31 5.67
C MET A 1 -6.66 0.63 7.02
N ASN A 2 -6.18 -0.61 7.09
CA ASN A 2 -6.26 -1.43 8.30
C ASN A 2 -4.87 -1.57 8.94
N ILE A 3 -4.85 -2.00 10.21
CA ILE A 3 -3.64 -2.41 10.90
C ILE A 3 -3.67 -3.94 10.97
N ALA A 4 -2.67 -4.58 10.36
CA ALA A 4 -2.44 -6.01 10.50
C ALA A 4 -1.24 -6.27 11.40
N THR A 5 -1.33 -7.37 12.12
CA THR A 5 -0.27 -7.88 12.99
C THR A 5 -0.13 -9.37 12.75
N SER A 6 1.01 -9.97 13.10
CA SER A 6 1.07 -11.43 13.08
C SER A 6 0.22 -12.03 14.19
N ALA A 7 -0.84 -12.74 13.79
CA ALA A 7 -1.76 -13.46 14.68
C ALA A 7 -1.06 -14.52 15.55
N THR A 8 0.17 -14.94 15.21
CA THR A 8 0.97 -15.94 15.93
C THR A 8 2.06 -15.33 16.81
N SER A 9 2.04 -14.01 17.04
CA SER A 9 3.14 -13.28 17.70
C SER A 9 2.71 -12.50 18.95
N THR A 10 1.86 -13.10 19.79
CA THR A 10 1.69 -12.58 21.16
C THR A 10 2.98 -12.81 21.96
N PRO A 11 3.28 -11.99 22.99
CA PRO A 11 4.41 -12.22 23.90
C PRO A 11 4.40 -13.64 24.51
N GLN A 12 3.23 -14.26 24.62
CA GLN A 12 3.03 -15.63 25.09
C GLN A 12 3.36 -16.70 24.04
N ALA A 13 3.12 -16.44 22.75
CA ALA A 13 3.57 -17.32 21.66
C ALA A 13 5.10 -17.22 21.44
N GLN A 14 5.70 -16.08 21.76
CA GLN A 14 7.15 -15.85 21.75
C GLN A 14 7.90 -16.53 22.93
N ALA A 15 7.17 -17.10 23.89
CA ALA A 15 7.74 -17.81 25.03
C ALA A 15 7.97 -19.32 24.76
N GLN A 16 7.54 -19.83 23.59
CA GLN A 16 7.95 -21.14 23.12
C GLN A 16 9.25 -21.01 22.31
N ASP A 17 10.25 -21.78 22.75
CA ASP A 17 11.65 -21.85 22.33
C ASP A 17 11.84 -22.15 20.82
N THR A 18 11.38 -21.24 19.98
CA THR A 18 11.56 -21.27 18.55
C THR A 18 12.37 -20.03 18.19
N GLU A 19 13.62 -20.22 17.76
CA GLU A 19 14.54 -19.13 17.39
C GLU A 19 13.99 -18.22 16.26
N ARG A 20 12.87 -18.63 15.63
CA ARG A 20 12.27 -17.99 14.48
C ARG A 20 10.77 -17.77 14.65
N ILE A 21 10.29 -16.60 14.25
CA ILE A 21 8.85 -16.24 14.23
C ILE A 21 8.34 -16.26 12.79
N ASN A 22 7.17 -16.87 12.56
CA ASN A 22 6.36 -16.63 11.38
C ASN A 22 5.53 -15.35 11.60
N GLY A 23 5.95 -14.23 11.03
CA GLY A 23 5.57 -12.95 11.60
C GLY A 23 5.18 -11.82 10.65
N ILE A 24 5.47 -11.91 9.36
CA ILE A 24 5.17 -10.79 8.45
C ILE A 24 3.88 -11.11 7.69
N PRO A 25 2.80 -10.33 7.87
CA PRO A 25 1.59 -10.54 7.09
C PRO A 25 1.84 -10.41 5.59
N VAL A 26 1.23 -11.28 4.78
CA VAL A 26 1.37 -11.29 3.30
C VAL A 26 0.96 -9.95 2.69
N SER A 27 0.00 -9.26 3.32
CA SER A 27 -0.47 -7.93 2.92
C SER A 27 0.62 -6.85 2.97
N PHE A 28 1.72 -7.09 3.69
CA PHE A 28 2.92 -6.26 3.63
C PHE A 28 3.57 -6.26 2.24
N PHE A 29 3.56 -7.41 1.57
CA PHE A 29 4.30 -7.64 0.34
C PHE A 29 3.47 -7.43 -0.92
N LEU A 30 2.15 -7.70 -0.87
CA LEU A 30 1.23 -7.43 -1.97
C LEU A 30 -0.22 -7.35 -1.48
N ASN A 31 -1.12 -6.78 -2.30
CA ASN A 31 -2.56 -6.78 -2.01
C ASN A 31 -3.18 -8.16 -2.35
N PHE A 32 -2.80 -9.17 -1.57
CA PHE A 32 -3.10 -10.57 -1.82
C PHE A 32 -4.61 -10.84 -1.95
N GLN A 33 -5.43 -10.27 -1.07
CA GLN A 33 -6.89 -10.47 -1.10
C GLN A 33 -7.54 -9.92 -2.37
N ALA A 34 -7.17 -8.71 -2.79
CA ALA A 34 -7.68 -8.12 -4.04
C ALA A 34 -7.22 -8.94 -5.26
N LEU A 35 -5.94 -9.33 -5.29
CA LEU A 35 -5.37 -10.10 -6.40
C LEU A 35 -5.96 -11.51 -6.49
N GLN A 36 -6.18 -12.20 -5.38
CA GLN A 36 -6.84 -13.52 -5.36
C GLN A 36 -8.30 -13.47 -5.83
N THR A 37 -8.96 -12.32 -5.71
CA THR A 37 -10.32 -12.15 -6.24
C THR A 37 -10.34 -12.17 -7.78
N ILE A 38 -9.22 -11.82 -8.42
CA ILE A 38 -9.11 -11.65 -9.88
C ILE A 38 -8.24 -12.70 -10.56
N LEU A 39 -7.15 -13.13 -9.93
CA LEU A 39 -6.19 -14.06 -10.48
C LEU A 39 -6.45 -15.45 -9.94
N LYS A 40 -6.37 -16.44 -10.82
CA LYS A 40 -6.52 -17.84 -10.40
C LYS A 40 -5.13 -18.35 -10.01
N HIS A 41 -5.09 -19.27 -9.05
CA HIS A 41 -3.88 -20.04 -8.72
C HIS A 41 -2.69 -19.22 -8.19
N ILE A 42 -2.91 -18.05 -7.57
CA ILE A 42 -1.88 -17.45 -6.72
C ILE A 42 -1.63 -18.41 -5.56
N LYS A 43 -0.38 -18.85 -5.39
CA LYS A 43 0.01 -19.77 -4.32
C LYS A 43 -0.12 -19.08 -2.97
N ALA A 44 -0.51 -19.82 -1.94
CA ALA A 44 -0.27 -19.36 -0.58
C ALA A 44 1.26 -19.23 -0.41
N PRO A 45 1.77 -18.11 0.11
CA PRO A 45 3.20 -17.97 0.34
C PRO A 45 3.67 -19.04 1.34
N GLY A 46 4.92 -19.49 1.17
CA GLY A 46 5.59 -20.32 2.16
C GLY A 46 5.72 -19.60 3.52
N ALA A 47 6.19 -20.33 4.53
CA ALA A 47 6.42 -19.74 5.84
C ALA A 47 7.47 -18.62 5.75
N MET A 48 7.12 -17.43 6.25
CA MET A 48 7.96 -16.24 6.25
C MET A 48 8.58 -16.10 7.65
N LEU A 49 9.60 -16.91 7.89
CA LEU A 49 10.24 -17.07 9.20
C LEU A 49 11.43 -16.11 9.32
N PHE A 50 11.58 -15.42 10.45
CA PHE A 50 12.76 -14.59 10.74
C PHE A 50 13.23 -14.79 12.17
N SER A 51 14.52 -14.53 12.43
CA SER A 51 15.13 -14.68 13.76
C SER A 51 14.53 -13.72 14.79
N ILE A 52 14.20 -14.24 15.98
CA ILE A 52 13.73 -13.42 17.12
C ILE A 52 14.79 -12.43 17.56
N GLU A 53 16.04 -12.88 17.61
CA GLU A 53 17.17 -12.04 17.98
C GLU A 53 17.34 -10.91 16.97
N ALA A 54 17.27 -11.23 15.69
CA ALA A 54 17.33 -10.26 14.60
C ALA A 54 16.27 -9.17 14.76
N TYR A 55 15.02 -9.58 14.99
CA TYR A 55 13.92 -8.66 15.23
C TYR A 55 14.15 -7.79 16.47
N ARG A 56 14.55 -8.36 17.60
CA ARG A 56 14.84 -7.61 18.85
C ARG A 56 15.99 -6.61 18.67
N ASN A 57 17.03 -6.99 17.92
CA ASN A 57 18.14 -6.09 17.59
C ASN A 57 17.66 -4.92 16.75
N ASN A 58 16.73 -5.13 15.81
CA ASN A 58 16.10 -4.04 15.05
C ASN A 58 15.25 -3.11 15.93
N LEU A 59 14.48 -3.63 16.89
CA LEU A 59 13.72 -2.78 17.82
C LEU A 59 14.64 -1.80 18.55
N LYS A 60 15.79 -2.28 19.03
CA LYS A 60 16.81 -1.46 19.69
C LYS A 60 17.47 -0.48 18.72
N ARG A 61 17.87 -0.96 17.53
CA ARG A 61 18.55 -0.15 16.49
C ARG A 61 17.67 1.00 16.00
N LEU A 62 16.40 0.72 15.73
CA LEU A 62 15.41 1.69 15.27
C LEU A 62 14.85 2.55 16.41
N LYS A 63 15.09 2.15 17.67
CA LYS A 63 14.52 2.77 18.88
C LYS A 63 12.99 2.90 18.81
N LEU A 64 12.34 1.87 18.27
CA LEU A 64 10.89 1.88 18.10
C LEU A 64 10.21 1.93 19.45
N SER A 65 9.26 2.86 19.59
CA SER A 65 8.48 3.04 20.82
C SER A 65 7.04 3.41 20.47
N LEU A 66 6.11 3.13 21.38
CA LEU A 66 4.75 3.65 21.32
C LEU A 66 4.71 5.01 21.98
N TYR A 67 3.96 5.94 21.39
CA TYR A 67 3.85 7.32 21.86
C TYR A 67 2.37 7.70 22.05
N TYR A 68 2.13 8.72 22.88
CA TYR A 68 0.85 9.41 22.97
C TYR A 68 1.07 10.92 22.96
N LEU A 69 0.03 11.67 22.57
CA LEU A 69 0.03 13.13 22.69
C LEU A 69 -0.51 13.53 24.07
N ASP A 70 0.35 14.17 24.86
CA ASP A 70 -0.01 14.83 26.09
C ASP A 70 -0.65 16.19 25.78
N ARG A 71 -1.98 16.21 25.79
CA ARG A 71 -2.80 17.40 25.54
C ARG A 71 -2.88 18.35 26.74
N THR A 72 -2.23 18.04 27.87
CA THR A 72 -2.12 19.00 28.99
C THR A 72 -1.13 20.12 28.68
N THR A 73 -0.28 19.93 27.68
CA THR A 73 0.67 20.93 27.17
C THR A 73 0.13 21.67 25.95
N ASN A 74 0.53 22.94 25.76
CA ASN A 74 0.19 23.74 24.58
C ASN A 74 1.46 24.32 23.93
N PRO A 75 1.87 23.84 22.73
CA PRO A 75 1.21 22.78 21.95
C PRO A 75 1.30 21.40 22.64
N PRO A 76 0.42 20.43 22.28
CA PRO A 76 0.51 19.07 22.78
C PRO A 76 1.90 18.47 22.54
N SER A 77 2.41 17.75 23.54
CA SER A 77 3.75 17.16 23.49
C SER A 77 3.68 15.64 23.31
N LYS A 78 4.57 15.10 22.47
CA LYS A 78 4.70 13.66 22.27
C LYS A 78 5.42 13.04 23.47
N LYS A 79 4.81 12.05 24.12
CA LYS A 79 5.36 11.31 25.26
C LYS A 79 5.47 9.83 24.92
N ILE A 80 6.50 9.18 25.44
CA ILE A 80 6.67 7.72 25.29
C ILE A 80 5.66 7.03 26.22
N ALA A 81 4.84 6.14 25.65
CA ALA A 81 3.98 5.23 26.40
C ALA A 81 4.72 3.93 26.75
N VAL A 82 5.40 3.36 25.76
CA VAL A 82 6.16 2.10 25.90
C VAL A 82 7.45 2.23 25.10
N GLU A 83 8.57 2.16 25.79
CA GLU A 83 9.90 2.24 25.19
C GLU A 83 10.33 0.91 24.59
N GLY A 84 11.02 0.93 23.43
CA GLY A 84 11.69 -0.23 22.86
C GLY A 84 10.75 -1.36 22.43
N SER A 85 9.55 -1.02 21.96
CA SER A 85 8.48 -1.98 21.66
C SER A 85 7.62 -1.53 20.47
N GLU A 86 7.09 -2.52 19.74
CA GLU A 86 6.02 -2.31 18.74
C GLU A 86 4.61 -2.46 19.33
N GLY A 87 4.51 -2.70 20.64
CA GLY A 87 3.25 -2.96 21.34
C GLY A 87 3.00 -4.45 21.59
N PRO A 88 1.73 -4.87 21.74
CA PRO A 88 1.40 -6.25 22.12
C PRO A 88 1.54 -7.27 20.98
N PHE A 89 1.86 -6.84 19.76
CA PHE A 89 2.02 -7.71 18.61
C PHE A 89 3.35 -7.43 17.91
N ALA A 90 3.96 -8.46 17.31
CA ALA A 90 5.14 -8.24 16.49
C ALA A 90 4.76 -7.70 15.11
N PHE A 91 5.58 -6.79 14.59
CA PHE A 91 5.50 -6.31 13.22
C PHE A 91 4.13 -5.70 12.86
N PRO A 92 3.58 -4.73 13.63
CA PRO A 92 2.33 -4.07 13.29
C PRO A 92 2.50 -3.23 12.04
N ILE A 93 1.84 -3.62 10.97
CA ILE A 93 1.95 -2.95 9.68
C ILE A 93 0.66 -2.27 9.32
N ILE A 94 0.82 -1.33 8.41
CA ILE A 94 -0.27 -0.74 7.68
C ILE A 94 -0.55 -1.64 6.47
N GLU A 95 -1.81 -1.96 6.24
CA GLU A 95 -2.25 -2.75 5.09
C GLU A 95 -3.41 -2.08 4.33
N PRO A 96 -3.66 -2.47 3.06
CA PRO A 96 -4.83 -2.03 2.31
C PRO A 96 -6.13 -2.22 3.12
N GLY A 97 -7.05 -1.26 3.00
CA GLY A 97 -8.33 -1.33 3.73
C GLY A 97 -9.21 -2.47 3.23
N PHE A 98 -10.14 -2.90 4.08
CA PHE A 98 -11.19 -3.84 3.66
C PHE A 98 -12.04 -3.25 2.52
N GLU A 99 -12.26 -1.94 2.55
CA GLU A 99 -13.01 -1.21 1.52
C GLU A 99 -12.33 -1.31 0.15
N ASP A 100 -10.98 -1.30 0.12
CA ASP A 100 -10.21 -1.42 -1.11
C ASP A 100 -10.37 -2.81 -1.73
N THR A 101 -10.24 -3.86 -0.92
CA THR A 101 -10.37 -5.26 -1.38
C THR A 101 -11.80 -5.59 -1.75
N TYR A 102 -12.77 -5.12 -0.97
CA TYR A 102 -14.19 -5.27 -1.25
C TYR A 102 -14.60 -4.50 -2.51
N GLY A 103 -14.10 -3.29 -2.72
CA GLY A 103 -14.34 -2.49 -3.92
C GLY A 103 -13.90 -3.22 -5.19
N VAL A 104 -12.72 -3.85 -5.16
CA VAL A 104 -12.26 -4.72 -6.25
C VAL A 104 -13.21 -5.89 -6.48
N ALA A 105 -13.66 -6.57 -5.41
CA ALA A 105 -14.61 -7.66 -5.54
C ALA A 105 -15.94 -7.20 -6.16
N VAL A 106 -16.43 -6.01 -5.81
CA VAL A 106 -17.66 -5.43 -6.40
C VAL A 106 -17.46 -5.11 -7.88
N LEU A 107 -16.32 -4.52 -8.26
CA LEU A 107 -16.01 -4.20 -9.66
C LEU A 107 -15.95 -5.46 -10.54
N VAL A 108 -15.51 -6.60 -9.98
CA VAL A 108 -15.36 -7.86 -10.71
C VAL A 108 -16.67 -8.67 -10.74
N LYS A 109 -17.46 -8.65 -9.67
CA LYS A 109 -18.61 -9.57 -9.47
C LYS A 109 -19.98 -8.99 -9.85
N ARG A 110 -20.09 -7.74 -10.33
CA ARG A 110 -21.40 -7.20 -10.73
C ARG A 110 -21.90 -7.85 -12.02
N TYR A 111 -22.74 -8.87 -11.88
CA TYR A 111 -23.39 -9.59 -12.98
C TYR A 111 -24.60 -8.86 -13.58
N SER A 112 -25.19 -7.91 -12.84
CA SER A 112 -26.48 -7.27 -13.21
C SER A 112 -26.34 -5.91 -13.90
N VAL A 113 -25.12 -5.39 -14.04
CA VAL A 113 -24.83 -4.10 -14.70
C VAL A 113 -23.57 -4.30 -15.54
N ALA A 114 -23.52 -3.65 -16.70
CA ALA A 114 -22.31 -3.61 -17.53
C ALA A 114 -21.07 -3.24 -16.69
N PRO A 115 -19.97 -4.01 -16.79
CA PRO A 115 -18.77 -3.71 -16.02
C PRO A 115 -18.17 -2.39 -16.46
N VAL A 116 -17.79 -1.56 -15.49
CA VAL A 116 -17.11 -0.28 -15.75
C VAL A 116 -15.76 -0.51 -16.43
N MET A 117 -15.09 -1.63 -16.09
CA MET A 117 -13.88 -2.08 -16.76
C MET A 117 -13.81 -3.61 -16.86
N PRO A 118 -13.19 -4.16 -17.92
CA PRO A 118 -12.89 -5.58 -18.03
C PRO A 118 -12.01 -6.09 -16.87
N ARG A 119 -12.19 -7.36 -16.48
CA ARG A 119 -11.40 -8.02 -15.43
C ARG A 119 -9.88 -7.93 -15.66
N LYS A 120 -9.43 -8.07 -16.91
CA LYS A 120 -8.00 -7.94 -17.27
C LYS A 120 -7.46 -6.53 -16.96
N ALA A 121 -8.25 -5.49 -17.22
CA ALA A 121 -7.84 -4.12 -16.95
C ALA A 121 -7.71 -3.85 -15.45
N ILE A 122 -8.67 -4.35 -14.65
CA ILE A 122 -8.57 -4.26 -13.18
C ILE A 122 -7.33 -5.02 -12.68
N ALA A 123 -7.07 -6.22 -13.22
CA ALA A 123 -5.86 -6.99 -12.90
C ALA A 123 -4.59 -6.20 -13.25
N ALA A 124 -4.51 -5.65 -14.47
CA ALA A 124 -3.38 -4.86 -14.93
C ALA A 124 -3.10 -3.65 -14.02
N MET A 125 -4.14 -2.93 -13.59
CA MET A 125 -3.99 -1.81 -12.65
C MET A 125 -3.45 -2.24 -11.28
N LEU A 126 -3.85 -3.41 -10.79
CA LEU A 126 -3.31 -3.98 -9.54
C LEU A 126 -1.89 -4.55 -9.71
N MET A 127 -1.51 -4.93 -10.94
CA MET A 127 -0.19 -5.48 -11.26
C MET A 127 0.89 -4.41 -11.42
N VAL A 128 0.54 -3.15 -11.69
CA VAL A 128 1.51 -2.05 -11.68
C VAL A 128 2.05 -1.88 -10.27
N ASP A 129 3.36 -2.08 -10.10
CA ASP A 129 4.04 -1.91 -8.80
C ASP A 129 3.39 -2.71 -7.66
N PHE A 130 2.98 -3.94 -7.97
CA PHE A 130 2.18 -4.78 -7.07
C PHE A 130 2.90 -5.15 -5.75
N TRP A 131 4.24 -5.10 -5.75
CA TRP A 131 5.09 -5.32 -4.59
C TRP A 131 5.07 -4.15 -3.59
N ASN A 132 4.54 -2.99 -3.98
CA ASN A 132 4.25 -1.86 -3.10
C ASN A 132 2.73 -1.68 -2.98
N PRO A 133 2.04 -2.49 -2.15
CA PRO A 133 0.58 -2.47 -2.04
C PRO A 133 0.03 -1.14 -1.52
N LEU A 134 0.85 -0.39 -0.77
CA LEU A 134 0.57 0.94 -0.25
C LEU A 134 1.56 1.97 -0.82
N TYR A 135 1.11 3.22 -0.94
CA TYR A 135 1.93 4.36 -1.34
C TYR A 135 2.69 4.18 -2.67
N SER A 136 2.09 3.47 -3.61
CA SER A 136 2.65 3.34 -4.96
C SER A 136 2.49 4.65 -5.73
N ALA A 137 3.56 5.43 -5.83
CA ALA A 137 3.58 6.63 -6.66
C ALA A 137 3.36 6.29 -8.15
N ARG A 138 3.79 5.11 -8.57
CA ARG A 138 3.58 4.57 -9.91
C ARG A 138 2.09 4.49 -10.25
N ARG A 139 1.28 3.86 -9.38
CA ARG A 139 -0.18 3.79 -9.56
C ARG A 139 -0.85 5.15 -9.40
N GLU A 140 -0.41 5.96 -8.44
CA GLU A 140 -0.92 7.34 -8.24
C GLU A 140 -0.68 8.24 -9.47
N LYS A 141 0.48 8.11 -10.14
CA LYS A 141 0.79 8.83 -11.38
C LYS A 141 -0.21 8.49 -12.48
N LEU A 142 -0.57 7.21 -12.64
CA LEU A 142 -1.54 6.76 -13.64
C LEU A 142 -2.94 7.36 -13.46
N MET A 143 -3.31 7.76 -12.25
CA MET A 143 -4.61 8.40 -11.97
C MET A 143 -4.83 9.70 -12.76
N GLN A 144 -3.76 10.36 -13.23
CA GLN A 144 -3.89 11.57 -14.05
C GLN A 144 -4.45 11.32 -15.45
N TYR A 145 -4.42 10.07 -15.92
CA TYR A 145 -4.92 9.69 -17.25
C TYR A 145 -6.36 9.18 -17.23
N LEU A 146 -6.97 9.04 -16.04
CA LEU A 146 -8.37 8.69 -15.95
C LEU A 146 -9.22 9.87 -16.45
N PRO A 147 -10.15 9.65 -17.40
CA PRO A 147 -11.02 10.71 -17.86
C PRO A 147 -12.00 11.10 -16.74
N GLU A 148 -12.42 12.37 -16.75
CA GLU A 148 -13.39 12.88 -15.78
C GLU A 148 -14.79 12.29 -15.98
N THR A 149 -15.11 11.88 -17.21
CA THR A 149 -16.41 11.34 -17.61
C THR A 149 -16.24 10.08 -18.47
N ALA A 150 -17.20 9.16 -18.37
CA ALA A 150 -17.30 7.99 -19.24
C ALA A 150 -18.72 7.88 -19.81
N SER A 151 -18.82 7.44 -21.06
CA SER A 151 -20.07 7.22 -21.79
C SER A 151 -20.40 5.73 -21.83
N PHE A 152 -21.66 5.40 -21.54
CA PHE A 152 -22.17 4.04 -21.69
C PHE A 152 -22.67 3.82 -23.12
N ASN A 153 -22.21 2.76 -23.78
CA ASN A 153 -22.70 2.31 -25.08
C ASN A 153 -23.70 1.15 -24.89
N PRO A 154 -25.01 1.36 -25.14
CA PRO A 154 -26.02 0.32 -24.99
C PRO A 154 -25.86 -0.85 -25.98
N ALA A 155 -25.30 -0.61 -27.17
CA ALA A 155 -25.16 -1.64 -28.19
C ALA A 155 -24.12 -2.70 -27.82
N THR A 156 -23.04 -2.29 -27.15
CA THR A 156 -21.97 -3.19 -26.67
C THR A 156 -22.10 -3.51 -25.18
N SER A 157 -23.01 -2.84 -24.47
CA SER A 157 -23.14 -2.92 -23.02
C SER A 157 -21.81 -2.68 -22.30
N SER A 158 -21.09 -1.64 -22.71
CA SER A 158 -19.76 -1.29 -22.18
C SER A 158 -19.59 0.21 -21.99
N TYR A 159 -18.69 0.59 -21.08
CA TYR A 159 -18.22 1.98 -20.94
C TYR A 159 -16.96 2.19 -21.79
N ASP A 160 -16.79 3.40 -22.31
CA ASP A 160 -15.59 3.85 -23.04
C ASP A 160 -14.42 4.26 -22.12
N LEU A 161 -14.59 4.14 -20.80
CA LEU A 161 -13.62 4.56 -19.79
C LEU A 161 -12.22 4.00 -20.04
N LEU A 162 -12.12 2.70 -20.32
CA LEU A 162 -10.84 2.04 -20.55
C LEU A 162 -10.19 2.53 -21.85
N ASP A 163 -10.97 2.70 -22.91
CA ASP A 163 -10.46 3.13 -24.21
C ASP A 163 -9.89 4.55 -24.13
N GLN A 164 -10.62 5.45 -23.44
CA GLN A 164 -10.13 6.80 -23.15
C GLN A 164 -8.88 6.80 -22.27
N PHE A 165 -8.85 5.98 -21.22
CA PHE A 165 -7.67 5.84 -20.36
C PHE A 165 -6.45 5.37 -21.17
N ILE A 166 -6.60 4.33 -22.00
CA ILE A 166 -5.52 3.81 -22.86
C ILE A 166 -5.06 4.89 -23.85
N ALA A 167 -5.98 5.63 -24.46
CA ALA A 167 -5.63 6.72 -25.36
C ALA A 167 -4.82 7.82 -24.65
N ASN A 168 -5.25 8.22 -23.44
CA ASN A 168 -4.57 9.22 -22.63
C ASN A 168 -3.16 8.76 -22.21
N VAL A 169 -3.01 7.49 -21.81
CA VAL A 169 -1.69 6.93 -21.45
C VAL A 169 -0.79 6.86 -22.68
N ASN A 170 -1.28 6.38 -23.83
CA ASN A 170 -0.50 6.31 -25.07
C ASN A 170 -0.02 7.69 -25.54
N ALA A 171 -0.85 8.73 -25.38
CA ALA A 171 -0.50 10.11 -25.74
C ALA A 171 0.57 10.73 -24.83
N SER A 172 0.85 10.13 -23.66
CA SER A 172 1.92 10.57 -22.78
C SER A 172 3.29 10.37 -23.41
N SER A 173 4.19 11.33 -23.26
CA SER A 173 5.59 11.17 -23.68
C SER A 173 6.32 10.05 -22.95
N SER A 174 5.84 9.64 -21.77
CA SER A 174 6.40 8.53 -20.99
C SER A 174 5.94 7.16 -21.50
N SER A 175 4.97 7.07 -22.43
CA SER A 175 4.41 5.78 -22.87
C SER A 175 5.43 4.82 -23.51
N HIS A 176 6.56 5.34 -23.97
CA HIS A 176 7.66 4.59 -24.57
C HIS A 176 8.85 4.35 -23.62
N ASP A 177 8.83 4.93 -22.43
CA ASP A 177 9.88 4.76 -21.42
C ASP A 177 9.61 3.48 -20.62
N GLN A 178 10.50 2.49 -20.76
CA GLN A 178 10.35 1.16 -20.14
C GLN A 178 10.33 1.19 -18.61
N GLU A 179 10.90 2.24 -18.01
CA GLU A 179 10.91 2.41 -16.56
C GLU A 179 9.64 3.11 -16.05
N SER A 180 8.82 3.68 -16.93
CA SER A 180 7.61 4.41 -16.57
C SER A 180 6.44 3.49 -16.20
N PRO A 181 5.52 3.93 -15.32
CA PRO A 181 4.27 3.21 -15.09
C PRO A 181 3.34 3.24 -16.31
N GLU A 182 3.45 4.25 -17.17
CA GLU A 182 2.70 4.35 -18.43
C GLU A 182 3.03 3.20 -19.38
N TYR A 183 4.32 2.91 -19.58
CA TYR A 183 4.73 1.75 -20.38
C TYR A 183 4.31 0.44 -19.72
N GLU A 184 4.52 0.29 -18.40
CA GLU A 184 4.15 -0.93 -17.68
C GLU A 184 2.65 -1.26 -17.83
N ILE A 185 1.75 -0.29 -17.62
CA ILE A 185 0.31 -0.54 -17.74
C ILE A 185 -0.09 -0.91 -19.17
N LEU A 186 0.51 -0.29 -20.19
CA LEU A 186 0.25 -0.62 -21.59
C LEU A 186 0.69 -2.05 -21.91
N GLN A 187 1.86 -2.50 -21.44
CA GLN A 187 2.32 -3.88 -21.63
C GLN A 187 1.39 -4.89 -20.94
N LEU A 188 0.93 -4.58 -19.73
CA LEU A 188 -0.01 -5.43 -19.01
C LEU A 188 -1.35 -5.53 -19.75
N LEU A 189 -1.88 -4.41 -20.25
CA LEU A 189 -3.14 -4.37 -21.01
C LEU A 189 -3.04 -5.07 -22.37
N ASN A 190 -1.87 -4.97 -23.03
CA ASN A 190 -1.58 -5.63 -24.31
C ASN A 190 -1.31 -7.13 -24.17
N THR A 191 -1.24 -7.67 -22.95
CA THR A 191 -1.10 -9.10 -22.75
C THR A 191 -2.32 -9.85 -23.33
N PRO A 192 -2.13 -10.90 -24.14
CA PRO A 192 -3.23 -11.63 -24.77
C PRO A 192 -4.26 -12.16 -23.76
N ASP A 193 -5.54 -12.16 -24.16
CA ASP A 193 -6.66 -12.56 -23.29
C ASP A 193 -6.57 -14.02 -22.80
N SER A 194 -5.93 -14.89 -23.59
CA SER A 194 -5.67 -16.29 -23.24
C SER A 194 -4.51 -16.48 -22.25
N GLU A 195 -3.65 -15.48 -22.07
CA GLU A 195 -2.37 -15.63 -21.37
C GLU A 195 -2.23 -14.78 -20.10
N TRP A 196 -2.92 -13.64 -20.03
CA TRP A 196 -2.70 -12.64 -18.97
C TRP A 196 -2.83 -13.22 -17.56
N ASN A 197 -3.79 -14.12 -17.34
CA ASN A 197 -4.02 -14.68 -16.01
C ASN A 197 -2.80 -15.48 -15.54
N GLN A 198 -2.29 -16.36 -16.41
CA GLN A 198 -1.13 -17.19 -16.10
C GLN A 198 0.13 -16.32 -15.95
N LYS A 199 0.37 -15.39 -16.88
CA LYS A 199 1.54 -14.48 -16.82
C LYS A 199 1.57 -13.64 -15.54
N PHE A 200 0.43 -13.09 -15.13
CA PHE A 200 0.36 -12.26 -13.92
C PHE A 200 0.51 -13.11 -12.65
N THR A 201 -0.13 -14.28 -12.61
CA THR A 201 0.02 -15.24 -11.51
C THR A 201 1.47 -15.71 -11.36
N ASP A 202 2.16 -16.02 -12.46
CA ASP A 202 3.57 -16.45 -12.43
C ASP A 202 4.49 -15.33 -11.94
N ARG A 203 4.25 -14.08 -12.37
CA ARG A 203 4.98 -12.89 -11.87
C ARG A 203 4.84 -12.72 -10.35
N ILE A 204 3.62 -12.85 -9.82
CA ILE A 204 3.36 -12.78 -8.37
C ILE A 204 4.02 -13.93 -7.62
N ASN A 205 3.86 -15.17 -8.11
CA ASN A 205 4.43 -16.34 -7.46
C ASN A 205 5.96 -16.25 -7.42
N ALA A 206 6.60 -15.82 -8.51
CA ALA A 206 8.04 -15.61 -8.56
C ALA A 206 8.51 -14.54 -7.55
N TYR A 207 7.76 -13.45 -7.40
CA TYR A 207 8.04 -12.44 -6.37
C TYR A 207 7.91 -13.01 -4.95
N LEU A 208 6.84 -13.73 -4.65
CA LEU A 208 6.64 -14.37 -3.35
C LEU A 208 7.74 -15.39 -3.03
N ASP A 209 8.15 -16.20 -4.00
CA ASP A 209 9.23 -17.17 -3.85
C ASP A 209 10.56 -16.46 -3.49
N ARG A 210 10.85 -15.29 -4.09
CA ARG A 210 12.02 -14.47 -3.73
C ARG A 210 11.92 -13.90 -2.32
N VAL A 211 10.77 -13.34 -1.93
CA VAL A 211 10.56 -12.82 -0.57
C VAL A 211 10.75 -13.91 0.47
N VAL A 212 10.18 -15.09 0.24
CA VAL A 212 10.32 -16.26 1.11
C VAL A 212 11.78 -16.71 1.18
N ALA A 213 12.48 -16.77 0.04
CA ALA A 213 13.89 -17.15 0.01
C ALA A 213 14.78 -16.17 0.79
N ARG A 214 14.51 -14.86 0.71
CA ARG A 214 15.23 -13.83 1.48
C ARG A 214 15.04 -13.99 2.99
N LEU A 215 13.80 -14.17 3.44
CA LEU A 215 13.51 -14.35 4.87
C LEU A 215 14.03 -15.68 5.42
N ASN A 216 14.06 -16.70 4.57
CA ASN A 216 14.56 -18.03 4.93
C ASN A 216 16.03 -18.25 4.58
N ASN A 217 16.78 -17.20 4.26
CA ASN A 217 18.18 -17.33 3.90
C ASN A 217 18.95 -18.02 5.05
N PRO A 218 19.57 -19.19 4.81
CA PRO A 218 20.26 -19.92 5.85
C PRO A 218 21.60 -19.28 6.26
N GLU A 219 22.20 -18.43 5.42
CA GLU A 219 23.52 -17.85 5.69
C GLU A 219 23.49 -16.78 6.79
N ASP A 220 22.45 -15.95 6.81
CA ASP A 220 22.24 -14.87 7.78
C ASP A 220 20.97 -15.05 8.61
N HIS A 221 20.30 -16.20 8.48
CA HIS A 221 19.01 -16.49 9.10
C HIS A 221 17.93 -15.44 8.80
N GLY A 222 18.00 -14.78 7.64
CA GLY A 222 17.10 -13.72 7.22
C GLY A 222 17.30 -12.40 7.95
N GLN A 223 18.45 -12.21 8.62
CA GLN A 223 18.78 -10.99 9.37
C GLN A 223 18.75 -9.74 8.47
N ALA A 224 19.39 -9.76 7.30
CA ALA A 224 19.39 -8.60 6.41
C ALA A 224 17.97 -8.27 5.92
N ALA A 225 17.18 -9.29 5.59
CA ALA A 225 15.81 -9.12 5.14
C ALA A 225 14.91 -8.49 6.23
N ILE A 226 15.01 -8.93 7.49
CA ILE A 226 14.22 -8.33 8.56
C ILE A 226 14.67 -6.90 8.88
N ASP A 227 15.97 -6.61 8.81
CA ASP A 227 16.50 -5.25 8.99
C ASP A 227 15.88 -4.27 7.98
N GLU A 228 15.88 -4.67 6.71
CA GLU A 228 15.32 -3.91 5.60
C GLU A 228 13.80 -3.75 5.71
N TYR A 229 13.08 -4.83 6.00
CA TYR A 229 11.62 -4.80 6.12
C TYR A 229 11.14 -4.01 7.34
N MET A 230 11.88 -4.00 8.45
CA MET A 230 11.59 -3.14 9.60
C MET A 230 11.75 -1.65 9.25
N VAL A 231 12.79 -1.29 8.49
CA VAL A 231 12.98 0.09 7.98
C VAL A 231 11.84 0.47 7.02
N LEU A 232 11.46 -0.44 6.12
CA LEU A 232 10.34 -0.25 5.20
C LEU A 232 9.00 -0.08 5.95
N ALA A 233 8.73 -0.91 6.95
CA ALA A 233 7.53 -0.81 7.77
C ALA A 233 7.46 0.55 8.47
N GLU A 234 8.56 0.99 9.07
CA GLU A 234 8.63 2.31 9.70
C GLU A 234 8.48 3.46 8.70
N GLY A 235 9.08 3.34 7.50
CA GLY A 235 8.86 4.29 6.40
C GLY A 235 7.38 4.44 6.04
N ARG A 236 6.66 3.34 5.89
CA ARG A 236 5.21 3.35 5.60
C ARG A 236 4.39 3.94 6.74
N ARG A 237 4.76 3.67 8.00
CA ARG A 237 4.12 4.28 9.18
C ARG A 237 4.33 5.79 9.23
N ARG A 238 5.51 6.28 8.84
CA ARG A 238 5.79 7.72 8.72
C ARG A 238 4.96 8.37 7.61
N LEU A 239 4.89 7.75 6.43
CA LEU A 239 4.02 8.24 5.34
C LEU A 239 2.54 8.31 5.77
N TYR A 240 2.07 7.35 6.57
CA TYR A 240 0.71 7.36 7.12
C TYR A 240 0.44 8.47 8.12
N ARG A 241 1.36 8.67 9.08
CA ARG A 241 1.25 9.73 10.08
C ARG A 241 1.33 11.13 9.45
N GLY A 242 1.95 11.23 8.27
CA GLY A 242 2.39 12.49 7.67
C GLY A 242 3.63 13.01 8.39
N ARG A 243 4.28 14.07 7.86
CA ARG A 243 5.33 14.76 8.60
C ARG A 243 4.73 15.35 9.87
N GLU A 244 5.13 14.81 11.01
CA GLU A 244 4.77 15.25 12.38
C GLU A 244 5.06 16.76 12.56
N ASP A 245 6.02 17.27 11.80
CA ASP A 245 6.49 18.66 11.82
C ASP A 245 5.58 19.64 11.08
N SER A 246 4.68 19.15 10.22
CA SER A 246 3.98 19.99 9.23
C SER A 246 2.55 20.36 9.61
N LYS A 247 1.95 19.69 10.60
CA LYS A 247 0.60 19.98 11.08
C LYS A 247 0.37 19.61 12.55
N PRO A 248 -0.07 20.55 13.42
CA PRO A 248 -0.46 20.24 14.80
C PRO A 248 -1.70 19.33 14.87
N ASP A 249 -2.46 19.26 13.77
CA ASP A 249 -3.44 18.25 13.43
C ASP A 249 -2.79 17.25 12.44
N GLY A 250 -2.07 16.25 12.95
CA GLY A 250 -1.58 15.12 12.13
C GLY A 250 -2.68 14.56 11.22
N SER A 251 -2.32 13.77 10.20
CA SER A 251 -3.33 13.13 9.34
C SER A 251 -4.47 12.64 10.24
N GLY A 252 -5.72 13.06 9.99
CA GLY A 252 -6.86 12.84 10.91
C GLY A 252 -7.20 11.35 11.16
N LEU A 253 -6.29 10.45 10.78
CA LEU A 253 -6.31 9.01 10.92
C LEU A 253 -5.22 8.51 11.90
N ASN A 254 -4.35 9.39 12.43
CA ASN A 254 -3.41 9.08 13.52
C ASN A 254 -4.09 9.17 14.91
N GLU A 255 -5.37 8.80 14.99
CA GLU A 255 -6.15 8.83 16.23
C GLU A 255 -5.74 7.72 17.21
N PHE A 256 -5.00 6.72 16.72
CA PHE A 256 -4.57 5.53 17.47
C PHE A 256 -3.06 5.50 17.68
N MET A 257 -2.48 6.52 18.32
CA MET A 257 -1.02 6.62 18.49
C MET A 257 -0.37 5.44 19.24
N LEU A 258 -1.16 4.70 20.01
CA LEU A 258 -0.72 3.52 20.75
C LEU A 258 -0.77 2.21 19.94
N THR A 259 -1.17 2.24 18.66
CA THR A 259 -1.27 1.04 17.82
C THR A 259 -0.12 0.88 16.83
N LEU A 260 0.58 1.97 16.47
CA LEU A 260 1.71 1.94 15.55
C LEU A 260 2.93 2.58 16.22
N PRO A 261 4.05 1.84 16.36
CA PRO A 261 5.27 2.42 16.89
C PRO A 261 5.88 3.43 15.92
N SER A 262 6.75 4.26 16.47
CA SER A 262 7.53 5.26 15.73
C SER A 262 9.00 5.15 16.14
N ALA A 263 9.90 5.39 15.20
CA ALA A 263 11.30 5.63 15.54
C ALA A 263 11.43 6.93 16.36
N ALA A 264 12.51 7.04 17.13
CA ALA A 264 12.83 8.27 17.86
C ALA A 264 13.26 9.39 16.88
N SER A 265 12.80 10.61 17.14
CA SER A 265 13.19 11.81 16.39
C SER A 265 14.59 12.32 16.84
N PRO A 266 15.42 12.87 15.94
CA PRO A 266 15.18 13.01 14.49
C PRO A 266 15.25 11.67 13.77
N ASP A 267 14.38 11.50 12.78
CA ASP A 267 14.27 10.27 11.99
C ASP A 267 15.60 9.95 11.27
N PRO A 268 16.27 8.84 11.60
CA PRO A 268 17.60 8.58 11.04
C PRO A 268 17.54 7.72 9.76
N PHE A 269 16.36 7.31 9.29
CA PHE A 269 16.23 6.34 8.19
C PHE A 269 15.54 6.93 6.95
N PRO A 270 16.04 6.64 5.73
CA PRO A 270 15.37 7.05 4.51
C PRO A 270 14.00 6.38 4.36
N ILE A 271 13.09 6.99 3.58
CA ILE A 271 11.89 6.30 3.12
C ILE A 271 12.32 5.30 2.05
N THR A 272 11.83 4.06 2.17
CA THR A 272 12.20 2.96 1.27
C THR A 272 10.97 2.36 0.61
N LYS A 273 11.19 1.59 -0.46
CA LYS A 273 10.18 0.84 -1.19
C LYS A 273 10.70 -0.55 -1.56
N MET A 274 9.78 -1.48 -1.82
CA MET A 274 10.11 -2.79 -2.37
C MET A 274 10.42 -2.70 -3.86
N THR A 275 11.15 -3.68 -4.37
CA THR A 275 11.33 -3.98 -5.79
C THR A 275 10.67 -5.32 -6.17
N GLU A 276 10.56 -5.60 -7.46
CA GLU A 276 10.04 -6.88 -7.98
C GLU A 276 10.91 -8.11 -7.61
N THR A 277 12.17 -7.88 -7.25
CA THR A 277 13.09 -8.92 -6.79
C THR A 277 12.95 -9.20 -5.29
N GLY A 278 12.10 -8.45 -4.58
CA GLY A 278 11.95 -8.57 -3.13
C GLY A 278 12.99 -7.78 -2.33
N ASP A 279 13.81 -6.96 -2.99
CA ASP A 279 14.78 -6.08 -2.33
C ASP A 279 14.08 -4.81 -1.82
N VAL A 280 14.71 -4.17 -0.82
CA VAL A 280 14.31 -2.85 -0.34
C VAL A 280 15.32 -1.82 -0.83
N VAL A 281 14.82 -0.78 -1.49
CA VAL A 281 15.64 0.33 -1.99
C VAL A 281 15.16 1.65 -1.42
N VAL A 282 16.05 2.63 -1.35
CA VAL A 282 15.67 4.01 -1.01
C VAL A 282 14.72 4.53 -2.08
N MET A 283 13.61 5.13 -1.63
CA MET A 283 12.65 5.75 -2.52
C MET A 283 13.26 7.04 -3.09
N PRO A 284 13.20 7.27 -4.41
CA PRO A 284 13.61 8.52 -5.03
C PRO A 284 12.93 9.74 -4.40
N GLU A 285 13.65 10.86 -4.27
CA GLU A 285 13.14 12.07 -3.60
C GLU A 285 11.91 12.66 -4.31
N ASP A 286 11.88 12.63 -5.64
CA ASP A 286 10.74 13.08 -6.44
C ASP A 286 9.48 12.23 -6.17
N GLU A 287 9.66 10.94 -5.93
CA GLU A 287 8.59 10.03 -5.54
C GLU A 287 8.04 10.36 -4.15
N ILE A 288 8.93 10.63 -3.19
CA ILE A 288 8.56 11.05 -1.83
C ILE A 288 7.76 12.36 -1.88
N VAL A 289 8.30 13.37 -2.57
CA VAL A 289 7.64 14.68 -2.74
C VAL A 289 6.27 14.51 -3.42
N PHE A 290 6.16 13.65 -4.42
CA PHE A 290 4.89 13.38 -5.09
C PHE A 290 3.84 12.79 -4.14
N LEU A 291 4.21 11.80 -3.31
CA LEU A 291 3.31 11.20 -2.33
C LEU A 291 2.89 12.19 -1.24
N GLU A 292 3.82 13.02 -0.77
CA GLU A 292 3.56 14.04 0.26
C GLU A 292 2.63 15.15 -0.25
N THR A 293 2.90 15.68 -1.44
CA THR A 293 2.14 16.80 -2.02
C THR A 293 0.71 16.42 -2.39
N ARG A 294 0.48 15.23 -2.96
CA ARG A 294 -0.87 14.74 -3.27
C ARG A 294 -1.65 14.27 -2.05
N GLY A 295 -0.99 13.73 -1.03
CA GLY A 295 -1.61 13.50 0.28
C GLY A 295 -2.25 14.80 0.83
N GLY A 296 -1.57 15.93 0.64
CA GLY A 296 -2.10 17.27 0.95
C GLY A 296 -3.22 17.75 0.02
N MET A 297 -3.16 17.46 -1.29
CA MET A 297 -4.20 17.84 -2.24
C MET A 297 -5.50 17.04 -2.09
N ARG A 298 -5.45 15.75 -1.73
CA ARG A 298 -6.65 14.94 -1.42
C ARG A 298 -7.38 15.49 -0.18
N ALA A 299 -6.64 15.91 0.86
CA ALA A 299 -7.24 16.57 2.03
C ALA A 299 -7.92 17.91 1.67
N LYS A 300 -7.38 18.66 0.70
CA LYS A 300 -8.00 19.92 0.21
C LYS A 300 -9.17 19.70 -0.75
N ARG A 301 -9.16 18.63 -1.58
CA ARG A 301 -10.29 18.28 -2.47
C ARG A 301 -11.46 17.67 -1.70
N ALA A 302 -11.21 16.89 -0.64
CA ALA A 302 -12.26 16.36 0.25
C ALA A 302 -12.98 17.45 1.07
N MET A 303 -12.43 18.66 1.14
CA MET A 303 -12.96 19.80 1.91
C MET A 303 -13.61 20.87 1.02
N ARG A 304 -14.21 20.48 -0.12
CA ARG A 304 -15.24 21.28 -0.81
C ARG A 304 -16.59 20.58 -0.65
N VAL A 305 -17.12 20.61 0.58
CA VAL A 305 -18.56 20.47 0.77
C VAL A 305 -19.18 21.74 0.19
N CYS A 306 -20.07 21.59 -0.80
CA CYS A 306 -20.82 22.71 -1.36
C CYS A 306 -21.43 23.54 -0.23
N PRO A 307 -21.31 24.89 -0.25
CA PRO A 307 -22.03 25.70 0.73
C PRO A 307 -23.51 25.41 0.54
N ALA A 308 -24.16 24.98 1.63
CA ALA A 308 -25.61 24.89 1.68
C ALA A 308 -26.17 26.31 1.49
N HIS A 309 -26.60 26.65 0.28
CA HIS A 309 -27.40 27.84 0.05
C HIS A 309 -28.79 27.58 0.63
N LEU A 310 -28.95 27.99 1.88
CA LEU A 310 -30.23 28.41 2.44
C LEU A 310 -30.76 29.57 1.59
N HIS A 311 -31.60 29.26 0.61
CA HIS A 311 -32.93 29.85 0.38
C HIS A 311 -33.42 29.51 -1.02
N GLY A 312 -34.71 29.21 -1.10
CA GLY A 312 -35.29 28.44 -2.18
C GLY A 312 -35.25 29.13 -3.53
N SER A 313 -35.00 28.36 -4.59
CA SER A 313 -35.95 28.15 -5.69
C SER A 313 -35.29 27.30 -6.78
N ARG A 314 -36.02 26.25 -7.19
CA ARG A 314 -35.92 25.44 -8.42
C ARG A 314 -34.60 24.70 -8.72
N ALA A 315 -34.74 23.37 -8.74
CA ALA A 315 -33.76 22.40 -9.20
C ALA A 315 -33.27 22.71 -10.63
N GLY A 316 -31.98 22.98 -10.74
CA GLY A 316 -31.18 22.78 -11.94
C GLY A 316 -30.01 21.88 -11.56
N LEU A 317 -29.83 20.76 -12.27
CA LEU A 317 -28.62 19.94 -12.14
C LEU A 317 -27.42 20.77 -12.62
N CYS A 318 -26.41 20.90 -11.76
CA CYS A 318 -25.07 21.26 -12.22
C CYS A 318 -24.31 19.95 -12.49
N LEU A 319 -23.89 19.78 -13.74
CA LEU A 319 -22.87 18.81 -14.16
C LEU A 319 -21.49 19.34 -13.77
#